data_AF-A0A7K3ZRG1-F1
#
_entry.id   AF-A0A7K3ZRG1-F1
#
_cell.length_a   1.000
_cell.length_b   1.000
_cell.length_c   1.000
_cell.angle_alpha   90.00
_cell.angle_beta   90.00
_cell.angle_gamma   90.00
#
_symmetry.space_group_name_H-M   'P 1'
#
loop_
_entity.id
_entity.type
_entity.pdbx_description
1 polymer ?
#
loop_
_entity_poly.entity_id
_entity_poly.type
_entity_poly.pdbx_seq_one_letter_code
_entity_poly.pdbx_strand_id
1 'polypeptide(L)'
;MSVFVFDKDSTDTIRYLLAMKHFSEYTIGPQGIDLQLCALTLERVLIQTGLNYPKFQKEKQSDLKIFDIVKFLSQKNIVNSSVANQLFEYINFHDSIIRTGAKITNEVAHTMASQILRFLCAEAGISMEKEIQEAAFEDITNHKIGQSLKNEAFEVEEADFDNLNRLHYKSAQIQNEILKKLTVPLKPAKVSGFTPYTGGIILPFITEQVSSKRPSDCAYLGVTFTPNSIRIGLDFGAQAHKSIVKYYELIINGALTCEIETLSRKAADYCFCDTYWYYHTRNLQSLQWGLTMYGSTRLAIENVIEETKQSEGTALSGHRYLIGKVIQRRPEDFTYIAKGIINDAARNLNELYPILELIDKS
;
A
#
# COMPACT_ATOMS: atom_id res chain seq x y z
N MET A 1 2.97 -21.82 30.40
CA MET A 1 1.97 -21.02 29.65
C MET A 1 2.19 -19.57 30.01
N SER A 2 2.11 -18.66 29.05
CA SER A 2 2.26 -17.22 29.31
C SER A 2 1.22 -16.75 30.33
N VAL A 3 1.62 -15.81 31.19
CA VAL A 3 0.70 -15.12 32.11
C VAL A 3 -0.06 -13.99 31.41
N PHE A 4 0.35 -13.60 30.20
CA PHE A 4 -0.24 -12.53 29.44
C PHE A 4 -1.41 -13.03 28.59
N VAL A 5 -2.43 -12.18 28.48
CA VAL A 5 -3.66 -12.48 27.76
C VAL A 5 -3.65 -11.78 26.41
N PHE A 6 -3.72 -12.57 25.36
CA PHE A 6 -3.83 -12.09 23.99
C PHE A 6 -5.24 -12.35 23.47
N ASP A 7 -5.95 -11.30 23.09
CA ASP A 7 -7.17 -11.42 22.30
C ASP A 7 -6.84 -11.47 20.80
N LYS A 8 -7.87 -11.77 20.00
CA LYS A 8 -7.71 -11.91 18.55
C LYS A 8 -7.14 -10.64 17.91
N ASP A 9 -7.60 -9.46 18.32
CA ASP A 9 -7.10 -8.19 17.81
C ASP A 9 -5.61 -8.01 18.09
N SER A 10 -5.14 -8.38 19.29
CA SER A 10 -3.73 -8.33 19.65
C SER A 10 -2.89 -9.28 18.79
N THR A 11 -3.35 -10.52 18.59
CA THR A 11 -2.64 -11.49 17.74
C THR A 11 -2.62 -11.07 16.27
N ASP A 12 -3.72 -10.52 15.76
CA ASP A 12 -3.82 -10.05 14.38
C ASP A 12 -2.92 -8.83 14.16
N THR A 13 -2.81 -7.93 15.15
CA THR A 13 -1.90 -6.77 15.09
C THR A 13 -0.43 -7.20 15.13
N ILE A 14 -0.07 -8.23 15.91
CA ILE A 14 1.29 -8.79 15.93
C ILE A 14 1.65 -9.36 14.55
N ARG A 15 0.78 -10.16 13.94
CA ARG A 15 1.00 -10.70 12.59
C ARG A 15 1.14 -9.59 11.55
N TYR A 16 0.28 -8.57 11.65
CA TYR A 16 0.36 -7.37 10.83
C TYR A 16 1.74 -6.68 10.95
N LEU A 17 2.25 -6.47 12.18
CA LEU A 17 3.57 -5.88 12.43
C LEU A 17 4.73 -6.75 11.90
N LEU A 18 4.61 -8.08 12.00
CA LEU A 18 5.59 -9.03 11.46
C LEU A 18 5.62 -9.00 9.93
N ALA A 19 4.45 -8.97 9.29
CA ALA A 19 4.32 -8.82 7.86
C ALA A 19 4.86 -7.46 7.40
N MET A 20 4.56 -6.35 8.09
CA MET A 20 5.20 -5.04 7.81
C MET A 20 6.73 -5.12 7.86
N LYS A 21 7.29 -5.87 8.81
CA LYS A 21 8.74 -6.04 8.93
C LYS A 21 9.31 -6.85 7.77
N HIS A 22 8.64 -7.93 7.37
CA HIS A 22 9.01 -8.73 6.19
C HIS A 22 9.02 -7.86 4.93
N PHE A 23 8.01 -7.01 4.78
CA PHE A 23 7.84 -6.14 3.63
C PHE A 23 8.33 -4.70 3.87
N SER A 24 9.26 -4.47 4.80
CA SER A 24 9.68 -3.12 5.24
C SER A 24 10.31 -2.28 4.12
N GLU A 25 10.91 -2.92 3.12
CA GLU A 25 11.42 -2.27 1.90
C GLU A 25 10.29 -1.78 0.97
N TYR A 26 9.05 -2.25 1.20
CA TYR A 26 7.86 -2.02 0.37
C TYR A 26 6.77 -1.22 1.10
N THR A 27 6.78 -1.17 2.43
CA THR A 27 5.80 -0.40 3.23
C THR A 27 6.37 0.96 3.63
N ILE A 28 6.00 2.03 2.92
CA ILE A 28 6.10 3.40 3.46
C ILE A 28 4.78 3.69 4.16
N GLY A 29 4.62 3.10 5.36
CA GLY A 29 3.59 3.54 6.29
C GLY A 29 3.93 4.93 6.84
N PRO A 30 3.01 5.60 7.55
CA PRO A 30 3.35 6.79 8.32
C PRO A 30 4.58 6.47 9.18
N GLN A 31 5.62 7.29 9.09
CA GLN A 31 6.81 7.10 9.92
C GLN A 31 6.37 7.02 11.39
N GLY A 32 6.64 5.90 12.04
CA GLY A 32 6.27 5.66 13.44
C GLY A 32 4.92 4.96 13.68
N ILE A 33 4.18 4.52 12.66
CA ILE A 33 2.97 3.72 12.87
C ILE A 33 3.28 2.35 13.50
N ASP A 34 4.41 1.75 13.14
CA ASP A 34 4.95 0.54 13.74
C ASP A 34 5.22 0.75 15.24
N LEU A 35 5.81 1.90 15.60
CA LEU A 35 6.08 2.29 16.97
C LEU A 35 4.79 2.42 17.79
N GLN A 36 3.80 3.13 17.23
CA GLN A 36 2.50 3.34 17.87
C GLN A 36 1.73 2.03 18.04
N LEU A 37 1.70 1.18 17.01
CA LEU A 37 1.00 -0.10 17.08
C LEU A 37 1.69 -1.06 18.06
N CYS A 38 3.02 -1.11 18.10
CA CYS A 38 3.73 -1.88 19.15
C CYS A 38 3.34 -1.41 20.56
N ALA A 39 3.30 -0.10 20.79
CA ALA A 39 2.93 0.48 22.08
C ALA A 39 1.48 0.17 22.46
N LEU A 40 0.53 0.36 21.53
CA LEU A 40 -0.89 0.10 21.75
C LEU A 40 -1.20 -1.39 21.93
N THR A 41 -0.54 -2.27 21.18
CA THR A 41 -0.68 -3.72 21.36
C THR A 41 -0.19 -4.14 22.75
N LEU A 42 0.94 -3.59 23.21
CA LEU A 42 1.42 -3.83 24.57
C LEU A 42 0.42 -3.35 25.62
N GLU A 43 -0.11 -2.13 25.48
CA GLU A 43 -1.12 -1.59 26.40
C GLU A 43 -2.33 -2.51 26.48
N ARG A 44 -2.85 -2.95 25.33
CA ARG A 44 -4.00 -3.86 25.25
C ARG A 44 -3.73 -5.19 25.95
N VAL A 45 -2.60 -5.82 25.68
CA VAL A 45 -2.21 -7.10 26.32
C VAL A 45 -2.11 -6.93 27.84
N LEU A 46 -1.52 -5.84 28.32
CA LEU A 46 -1.42 -5.57 29.76
C LEU A 46 -2.79 -5.33 30.39
N ILE A 47 -3.67 -4.56 29.75
CA ILE A 47 -5.04 -4.33 30.23
C ILE A 47 -5.83 -5.65 30.31
N GLN A 48 -5.81 -6.46 29.24
CA GLN A 48 -6.48 -7.76 29.22
C GLN A 48 -5.93 -8.70 30.31
N THR A 49 -4.61 -8.68 30.51
CA THR A 49 -3.95 -9.43 31.59
C THR A 49 -4.41 -8.95 32.97
N GLY A 50 -4.52 -7.64 33.19
CA GLY A 50 -5.02 -7.07 34.44
C GLY A 50 -6.45 -7.49 34.75
N LEU A 51 -7.33 -7.48 33.74
CA LEU A 51 -8.75 -7.86 33.87
C LEU A 51 -8.97 -9.33 34.32
N ASN A 52 -7.95 -10.19 34.20
CA ASN A 52 -8.01 -11.53 34.78
C ASN A 52 -7.87 -11.57 36.31
N TYR A 53 -7.53 -10.46 36.96
CA TYR A 53 -7.35 -10.39 38.40
C TYR A 53 -8.49 -9.62 39.09
N PRO A 54 -9.03 -10.13 40.22
CA PRO A 54 -10.16 -9.51 40.92
C PRO A 54 -9.95 -8.05 41.32
N LYS A 55 -8.68 -7.63 41.48
CA LYS A 55 -8.31 -6.24 41.78
C LYS A 55 -8.80 -5.27 40.71
N PHE A 56 -8.64 -5.63 39.44
CA PHE A 56 -8.87 -4.72 38.31
C PHE A 56 -10.24 -4.92 37.64
N GLN A 57 -10.94 -6.03 37.93
CA GLN A 57 -12.26 -6.34 37.36
C GLN A 57 -13.37 -5.35 37.75
N LYS A 58 -13.19 -4.60 38.85
CA LYS A 58 -14.17 -3.62 39.34
C LYS A 58 -13.97 -2.22 38.77
N GLU A 59 -12.86 -1.99 38.07
CA GLU A 59 -12.51 -0.71 37.46
C GLU A 59 -13.02 -0.67 36.01
N LYS A 60 -13.39 0.52 35.52
CA LYS A 60 -13.67 0.65 34.08
C LYS A 60 -12.36 0.49 33.32
N GLN A 61 -12.42 -0.18 32.18
CA GLN A 61 -11.23 -0.43 31.35
C GLN A 61 -10.48 0.86 30.96
N SER A 62 -11.21 1.97 30.76
CA SER A 62 -10.65 3.29 30.45
C SER A 62 -9.79 3.89 31.58
N ASP A 63 -9.99 3.43 32.80
CA ASP A 63 -9.40 4.02 34.00
C ASP A 63 -8.17 3.21 34.48
N LEU A 64 -7.96 2.03 33.89
CA LEU A 64 -6.84 1.15 34.19
C LEU A 64 -5.52 1.75 33.70
N LYS A 65 -4.55 1.83 34.60
CA LYS A 65 -3.17 2.23 34.26
C LYS A 65 -2.30 0.99 34.13
N ILE A 66 -1.67 0.82 32.96
CA ILE A 66 -0.74 -0.28 32.69
C ILE A 66 0.41 -0.37 33.71
N PHE A 67 0.84 0.76 34.26
CA PHE A 67 1.81 0.81 35.36
C PHE A 67 1.33 0.07 36.62
N ASP A 68 0.07 0.27 37.03
CA ASP A 68 -0.49 -0.36 38.23
C ASP A 68 -0.69 -1.87 38.05
N ILE A 69 -0.94 -2.30 36.81
CA ILE A 69 -1.01 -3.71 36.43
C ILE A 69 0.38 -4.34 36.55
N VAL A 70 1.41 -3.78 35.92
CA VAL A 70 2.79 -4.34 35.98
C VAL A 70 3.31 -4.35 37.42
N LYS A 71 3.06 -3.29 38.19
CA LYS A 71 3.39 -3.23 39.62
C LYS A 71 2.71 -4.34 40.41
N PHE A 72 1.43 -4.61 40.15
CA PHE A 72 0.71 -5.71 40.80
C PHE A 72 1.30 -7.07 40.44
N LEU A 73 1.56 -7.33 39.15
CA LEU A 73 2.14 -8.59 38.68
C LEU A 73 3.51 -8.85 39.32
N SER A 74 4.34 -7.81 39.45
CA SER A 74 5.63 -7.87 40.12
C SER A 74 5.50 -8.13 41.63
N GLN A 75 4.67 -7.37 42.34
CA GLN A 75 4.49 -7.50 43.79
C GLN A 75 3.91 -8.86 44.21
N LYS A 76 3.15 -9.51 43.33
CA LYS A 76 2.58 -10.84 43.54
C LYS A 76 3.47 -11.97 43.02
N ASN A 77 4.68 -11.67 42.54
CA ASN A 77 5.60 -12.62 41.93
C ASN A 77 4.97 -13.44 40.79
N ILE A 78 4.00 -12.85 40.07
CA ILE A 78 3.39 -13.47 38.89
C ILE A 78 4.35 -13.38 37.70
N VAL A 79 5.08 -12.26 37.61
CA VAL A 79 6.23 -12.11 36.72
C VAL A 79 7.50 -11.97 37.55
N ASN A 80 8.62 -12.47 37.05
CA ASN A 80 9.92 -12.29 37.71
C ASN A 80 10.43 -10.84 37.56
N SER A 81 11.43 -10.48 38.36
CA SER A 81 11.98 -9.11 38.38
C SER A 81 12.55 -8.66 37.04
N SER A 82 13.10 -9.58 36.23
CA SER A 82 13.65 -9.25 34.91
C SER A 82 12.55 -8.81 33.95
N VAL A 83 11.46 -9.58 33.87
CA VAL A 83 10.28 -9.27 33.04
C VAL A 83 9.60 -8.00 33.53
N ALA A 84 9.46 -7.82 34.84
CA ALA A 84 8.89 -6.60 35.41
C ALA A 84 9.69 -5.34 34.99
N ASN A 85 11.02 -5.40 35.05
CA ASN A 85 11.89 -4.29 34.65
C ASN A 85 11.72 -3.95 33.15
N GLN A 86 11.71 -4.97 32.28
CA GLN A 86 11.47 -4.77 30.84
C GLN A 86 10.11 -4.12 30.57
N LEU A 87 9.05 -4.58 31.25
CA LEU A 87 7.72 -4.00 31.10
C LEU A 87 7.67 -2.53 31.56
N PHE A 88 8.38 -2.16 32.62
CA PHE A 88 8.47 -0.75 33.02
C PHE A 88 9.21 0.11 32.00
N GLU A 89 10.27 -0.40 31.35
CA GLU A 89 10.93 0.28 30.24
C GLU A 89 9.98 0.48 29.05
N TYR A 90 9.19 -0.54 28.71
CA TYR A 90 8.22 -0.46 27.62
C TYR A 90 7.07 0.49 27.93
N ILE A 91 6.63 0.59 29.19
CA ILE A 91 5.64 1.59 29.63
C ILE A 91 6.19 3.00 29.46
N ASN A 92 7.45 3.25 29.83
CA ASN A 92 8.08 4.56 29.64
C ASN A 92 8.17 4.93 28.15
N PHE A 93 8.46 3.96 27.29
CA PHE A 93 8.43 4.14 25.84
C PHE A 93 7.00 4.44 25.35
N HIS A 94 6.01 3.66 25.77
CA HIS A 94 4.60 3.89 25.45
C HIS A 94 4.18 5.33 25.80
N ASP A 95 4.45 5.78 27.03
CA ASP A 95 4.09 7.13 27.47
C ASP A 95 4.81 8.22 26.67
N SER A 96 6.03 7.93 26.21
CA SER A 96 6.81 8.85 25.35
C SER A 96 6.21 8.99 23.94
N ILE A 97 5.71 7.89 23.37
CA ILE A 97 5.10 7.85 22.03
C ILE A 97 3.64 8.36 22.06
N ILE A 98 2.86 7.99 23.06
CA ILE A 98 1.41 8.21 23.11
C ILE A 98 1.03 9.50 23.83
N ARG A 99 1.78 9.93 24.87
CA ARG A 99 1.34 11.02 25.77
C ARG A 99 2.17 12.30 25.72
N THR A 100 3.48 12.20 25.54
CA THR A 100 4.36 13.39 25.70
C THR A 100 4.96 13.92 24.40
N GLY A 101 4.86 13.20 23.27
CA GLY A 101 5.47 13.60 22.01
C GLY A 101 6.98 13.85 22.14
N ALA A 102 7.63 13.16 23.08
CA ALA A 102 9.01 13.42 23.46
C ALA A 102 9.95 13.14 22.28
N LYS A 103 11.00 13.96 22.12
CA LYS A 103 12.04 13.81 21.10
C LYS A 103 12.94 12.60 21.41
N ILE A 104 12.42 11.39 21.25
CA ILE A 104 13.23 10.18 21.14
C ILE A 104 13.83 10.16 19.74
N THR A 105 15.12 9.83 19.60
CA THR A 105 15.73 9.65 18.29
C THR A 105 15.10 8.44 17.58
N ASN A 106 14.89 8.54 16.26
CA ASN A 106 14.25 7.46 15.49
C ASN A 106 14.91 6.09 15.72
N GLU A 107 16.23 6.04 15.84
CA GLU A 107 16.99 4.80 16.07
C GLU A 107 16.66 4.12 17.41
N VAL A 108 16.55 4.90 18.49
CA VAL A 108 16.18 4.39 19.81
C VAL A 108 14.73 3.91 19.80
N ALA A 109 13.85 4.63 19.11
CA ALA A 109 12.45 4.27 19.02
C ALA A 109 12.21 2.94 18.27
N HIS A 110 12.84 2.76 17.11
CA HIS A 110 12.72 1.51 16.34
C HIS A 110 13.35 0.31 17.04
N THR A 111 14.45 0.54 17.79
CA THR A 111 15.05 -0.49 18.65
C THR A 111 14.07 -0.96 19.72
N MET A 112 13.41 -0.03 20.40
CA MET A 112 12.45 -0.33 21.46
C MET A 112 11.20 -1.03 20.92
N ALA A 113 10.64 -0.56 19.79
CA ALA A 113 9.52 -1.22 19.14
C ALA A 113 9.86 -2.66 18.71
N SER A 114 11.07 -2.87 18.19
CA SER A 114 11.56 -4.22 17.85
C SER A 114 11.67 -5.13 19.07
N GLN A 115 12.07 -4.60 20.23
CA GLN A 115 12.13 -5.35 21.49
C GLN A 115 10.72 -5.70 22.00
N ILE A 116 9.79 -4.75 21.97
CA ILE A 116 8.38 -4.96 22.34
C ILE A 116 7.75 -6.04 21.44
N LEU A 117 7.93 -5.95 20.11
CA LEU A 117 7.39 -6.94 19.20
C LEU A 117 7.97 -8.34 19.45
N ARG A 118 9.28 -8.45 19.71
CA ARG A 118 9.91 -9.74 20.10
C ARG A 118 9.29 -10.31 21.37
N PHE A 119 9.10 -9.47 22.39
CA PHE A 119 8.45 -9.87 23.64
C PHE A 119 7.02 -10.38 23.39
N LEU A 120 6.21 -9.61 22.65
CA LEU A 120 4.83 -9.97 22.32
C LEU A 120 4.75 -11.29 21.54
N CYS A 121 5.61 -11.51 20.56
CA CYS A 121 5.67 -12.77 19.81
C CYS A 121 6.01 -13.96 20.72
N ALA A 122 7.01 -13.81 21.59
CA ALA A 122 7.44 -14.87 22.50
C ALA A 122 6.32 -15.27 23.46
N GLU A 123 5.64 -14.29 24.05
CA GLU A 123 4.54 -14.52 25.00
C GLU A 123 3.27 -15.05 24.32
N ALA A 124 3.00 -14.65 23.07
CA ALA A 124 1.90 -15.17 22.26
C ALA A 124 2.17 -16.58 21.67
N GLY A 125 3.39 -17.10 21.78
CA GLY A 125 3.80 -18.35 21.15
C GLY A 125 3.88 -18.26 19.61
N ILE A 126 4.08 -17.06 19.06
CA ILE A 126 4.23 -16.80 17.64
C ILE A 126 5.72 -16.83 17.30
N SER A 127 6.13 -17.75 16.42
CA SER A 127 7.52 -17.78 15.94
C SER A 127 7.76 -16.62 14.98
N MET A 128 8.50 -15.61 15.44
CA MET A 128 8.80 -14.41 14.65
C MET A 128 9.46 -14.75 13.30
N GLU A 129 10.42 -15.68 13.28
CA GLU A 129 11.13 -16.06 12.06
C GLU A 129 10.21 -16.78 11.06
N LYS A 130 9.42 -17.74 11.56
CA LYS A 130 8.50 -18.51 10.74
C LYS A 130 7.39 -17.62 10.17
N GLU A 131 6.77 -16.79 11.00
CA GLU A 131 5.68 -15.91 10.58
C GLU A 131 6.18 -14.86 9.58
N ILE A 132 7.41 -14.33 9.73
CA ILE A 132 8.01 -13.42 8.75
C ILE A 132 8.21 -14.12 7.40
N GLN A 133 8.66 -15.38 7.39
CA GLN A 133 8.90 -16.13 6.15
C GLN A 133 7.61 -16.58 5.46
N GLU A 134 6.57 -16.88 6.23
CA GLU A 134 5.27 -17.37 5.74
C GLU A 134 4.25 -16.24 5.53
N ALA A 135 4.55 -15.01 5.96
CA ALA A 135 3.66 -13.86 5.86
C ALA A 135 3.23 -13.62 4.41
N ALA A 136 1.93 -13.73 4.16
CA ALA A 136 1.34 -13.28 2.92
C ALA A 136 1.06 -11.77 3.02
N PHE A 137 1.19 -11.06 1.91
CA PHE A 137 0.90 -9.62 1.91
C PHE A 137 -0.59 -9.35 2.22
N GLU A 138 -1.46 -10.30 1.91
CA GLU A 138 -2.88 -10.31 2.24
C GLU A 138 -3.15 -10.32 3.76
N ASP A 139 -2.24 -10.85 4.58
CA ASP A 139 -2.36 -10.82 6.05
C ASP A 139 -2.31 -9.38 6.57
N ILE A 140 -1.63 -8.52 5.83
CA ILE A 140 -1.62 -7.10 6.10
C ILE A 140 -3.03 -6.53 5.81
N THR A 141 -3.60 -6.81 4.63
CA THR A 141 -4.86 -6.25 4.11
C THR A 141 -6.13 -6.52 4.94
N ASN A 142 -6.13 -7.56 5.78
CA ASN A 142 -7.28 -7.91 6.62
C ASN A 142 -7.38 -7.05 7.90
N HIS A 143 -6.34 -6.29 8.24
CA HIS A 143 -6.32 -5.44 9.44
C HIS A 143 -6.98 -4.09 9.16
N LYS A 144 -8.28 -3.96 9.50
CA LYS A 144 -9.06 -2.71 9.34
C LYS A 144 -8.69 -1.70 10.42
N ILE A 145 -7.81 -0.75 10.10
CA ILE A 145 -7.64 0.46 10.91
C ILE A 145 -8.79 1.40 10.59
N GLY A 146 -9.87 1.30 11.37
CA GLY A 146 -11.03 2.18 11.26
C GLY A 146 -10.70 3.57 11.81
N GLN A 147 -10.41 4.54 10.94
CA GLN A 147 -10.52 5.95 11.29
C GLN A 147 -11.64 6.62 10.50
N SER A 148 -12.63 7.12 11.24
CA SER A 148 -13.73 7.95 10.75
C SER A 148 -13.18 9.34 10.40
N LEU A 149 -12.86 9.57 9.13
CA LEU A 149 -12.59 10.92 8.61
C LEU A 149 -13.92 11.52 8.14
N LYS A 150 -14.51 12.42 8.95
CA LYS A 150 -15.64 13.27 8.53
C LYS A 150 -15.13 14.69 8.26
N ASN A 151 -15.57 15.26 7.15
CA ASN A 151 -15.40 16.67 6.75
C ASN A 151 -13.98 17.09 6.32
N GLU A 152 -13.45 16.51 5.25
CA GLU A 152 -12.27 17.04 4.57
C GLU A 152 -12.65 17.72 3.24
N ALA A 153 -11.91 18.77 2.88
CA ALA A 153 -12.09 19.50 1.63
C ALA A 153 -11.79 18.61 0.42
N PHE A 154 -12.48 18.86 -0.70
CA PHE A 154 -12.41 18.02 -1.90
C PHE A 154 -11.08 18.11 -2.66
N GLU A 155 -10.31 19.19 -2.49
CA GLU A 155 -9.05 19.40 -3.21
C GLU A 155 -8.02 18.33 -2.84
N VAL A 156 -7.28 17.86 -3.85
CA VAL A 156 -6.13 16.96 -3.63
C VAL A 156 -4.96 17.83 -3.21
N GLU A 157 -4.46 17.59 -2.01
CA GLU A 157 -3.37 18.33 -1.40
C GLU A 157 -2.16 17.42 -1.21
N GLU A 158 -0.96 17.99 -1.13
CA GLU A 158 0.26 17.21 -0.87
C GLU A 158 0.16 16.41 0.44
N ALA A 159 -0.48 16.98 1.47
CA ALA A 159 -0.70 16.30 2.75
C ALA A 159 -1.59 15.04 2.66
N ASP A 160 -2.38 14.89 1.58
CA ASP A 160 -3.16 13.66 1.35
C ASP A 160 -2.24 12.46 1.02
N PHE A 161 -1.02 12.72 0.53
CA PHE A 161 -0.03 11.70 0.22
C PHE A 161 0.76 11.25 1.47
N ASP A 162 0.67 12.01 2.57
CA ASP A 162 1.14 11.60 3.90
C ASP A 162 0.12 10.72 4.63
N ASN A 163 -1.14 10.77 4.21
CA ASN A 163 -2.22 9.96 4.76
C ASN A 163 -3.18 9.49 3.66
N LEU A 164 -2.84 8.39 3.01
CA LEU A 164 -3.63 7.84 1.90
C LEU A 164 -5.08 7.49 2.27
N ASN A 165 -5.43 7.33 3.55
CA ASN A 165 -6.85 7.21 3.93
C ASN A 165 -7.64 8.45 3.49
N ARG A 166 -7.09 9.65 3.72
CA ARG A 166 -7.69 10.93 3.29
C ARG A 166 -7.92 10.93 1.79
N LEU A 167 -6.88 10.58 1.03
CA LEU A 167 -6.95 10.50 -0.42
C LEU A 167 -7.97 9.45 -0.91
N HIS A 168 -8.06 8.31 -0.21
CA HIS A 168 -9.04 7.27 -0.52
C HIS A 168 -10.48 7.74 -0.28
N TYR A 169 -10.75 8.48 0.80
CA TYR A 169 -12.08 9.07 1.02
C TYR A 169 -12.48 10.03 -0.12
N LYS A 170 -11.51 10.72 -0.74
CA LYS A 170 -11.73 11.61 -1.89
C LYS A 170 -11.83 10.87 -3.23
N SER A 171 -11.31 9.64 -3.33
CA SER A 171 -11.08 8.91 -4.59
C SER A 171 -12.30 8.77 -5.50
N ALA A 172 -13.46 8.40 -4.96
CA ALA A 172 -14.68 8.25 -5.74
C ALA A 172 -15.12 9.57 -6.39
N GLN A 173 -14.96 10.69 -5.68
CA GLN A 173 -15.29 12.00 -6.21
C GLN A 173 -14.23 12.47 -7.21
N ILE A 174 -12.94 12.23 -6.95
CA ILE A 174 -11.84 12.50 -7.90
C ILE A 174 -12.09 11.75 -9.23
N GLN A 175 -12.41 10.46 -9.16
CA GLN A 175 -12.68 9.63 -10.35
C GLN A 175 -13.87 10.18 -11.17
N ASN A 176 -14.92 10.66 -10.49
CA ASN A 176 -16.07 11.28 -11.14
C ASN A 176 -15.72 12.64 -11.80
N GLU A 177 -14.88 13.47 -11.18
CA GLU A 177 -14.45 14.72 -11.80
C GLU A 177 -13.52 14.51 -12.99
N ILE A 178 -12.66 13.48 -12.94
CA ILE A 178 -11.88 13.04 -14.10
C ILE A 178 -12.84 12.61 -15.22
N LEU A 179 -13.83 11.76 -14.92
CA LEU A 179 -14.82 11.28 -15.89
C LEU A 179 -15.52 12.42 -16.63
N LYS A 180 -15.94 13.47 -15.91
CA LYS A 180 -16.61 14.65 -16.51
C LYS A 180 -15.74 15.39 -17.55
N LYS A 181 -14.43 15.18 -17.53
CA LYS A 181 -13.45 15.84 -18.42
C LYS A 181 -12.92 14.91 -19.51
N LEU A 182 -13.29 13.63 -19.51
CA LEU A 182 -12.90 12.70 -20.57
C LEU A 182 -13.69 13.00 -21.85
N THR A 183 -13.00 12.92 -22.98
CA THR A 183 -13.61 13.04 -24.32
C THR A 183 -13.68 11.71 -25.05
N VAL A 184 -13.25 10.64 -24.39
CA VAL A 184 -13.20 9.26 -24.89
C VAL A 184 -14.23 8.39 -24.15
N PRO A 185 -14.72 7.28 -24.75
CA PRO A 185 -15.76 6.45 -24.17
C PRO A 185 -15.20 5.49 -23.10
N LEU A 186 -14.65 6.07 -22.04
CA LEU A 186 -14.20 5.38 -20.83
C LEU A 186 -15.27 5.47 -19.73
N LYS A 187 -15.41 4.40 -18.96
CA LYS A 187 -16.27 4.35 -17.78
C LYS A 187 -15.43 4.12 -16.53
N PRO A 188 -15.77 4.76 -15.40
CA PRO A 188 -15.12 4.44 -14.14
C PRO A 188 -15.49 3.03 -13.74
N ALA A 189 -14.49 2.22 -13.41
CA ALA A 189 -14.75 0.97 -12.71
C ALA A 189 -14.59 1.18 -11.19
N LYS A 190 -15.02 0.19 -10.40
CA LYS A 190 -14.94 0.26 -8.94
C LYS A 190 -13.50 0.58 -8.54
N VAL A 191 -13.32 1.71 -7.83
CA VAL A 191 -12.06 2.08 -7.19
C VAL A 191 -11.56 0.85 -6.42
N SER A 192 -10.32 0.45 -6.66
CA SER A 192 -9.71 -0.61 -5.86
C SER A 192 -9.78 -0.15 -4.42
N GLY A 193 -10.47 -0.90 -3.55
CA GLY A 193 -10.57 -0.52 -2.14
C GLY A 193 -9.19 -0.28 -1.56
N PHE A 194 -9.06 0.73 -0.69
CA PHE A 194 -7.86 0.92 0.09
C PHE A 194 -7.62 -0.33 0.94
N THR A 195 -6.75 -1.19 0.45
CA THR A 195 -5.95 -2.06 1.29
C THR A 195 -4.91 -1.14 1.93
N PRO A 196 -4.87 -0.98 3.26
CA PRO A 196 -4.01 0.01 3.91
C PRO A 196 -2.49 -0.17 3.70
N TYR A 197 -2.10 -1.11 2.82
CA TYR A 197 -0.76 -1.66 2.68
C TYR A 197 -0.31 -1.81 1.24
N THR A 198 -1.17 -1.57 0.23
CA THR A 198 -0.73 -1.56 -1.19
C THR A 198 0.16 -0.38 -1.53
N GLY A 199 0.37 0.55 -0.61
CA GLY A 199 1.10 1.78 -0.89
C GLY A 199 0.47 2.58 -2.03
N GLY A 200 -0.81 2.34 -2.36
CA GLY A 200 -1.49 3.13 -3.37
C GLY A 200 -2.98 2.88 -3.61
N ILE A 201 -3.62 3.83 -4.29
CA ILE A 201 -5.05 3.89 -4.64
C ILE A 201 -5.17 3.93 -6.15
N ILE A 202 -5.91 2.99 -6.76
CA ILE A 202 -6.18 2.99 -8.20
C ILE A 202 -7.59 3.49 -8.49
N LEU A 203 -7.66 4.40 -9.45
CA LEU A 203 -8.88 4.93 -10.04
C LEU A 203 -8.98 4.38 -11.47
N PRO A 204 -9.53 3.17 -11.68
CA PRO A 204 -9.52 2.51 -12.98
C PRO A 204 -10.62 3.03 -13.91
N PHE A 205 -10.29 3.13 -15.19
CA PHE A 205 -11.19 3.47 -16.29
C PHE A 205 -11.10 2.39 -17.37
N ILE A 206 -12.24 1.81 -17.71
CA ILE A 206 -12.38 0.71 -18.67
C ILE A 206 -13.19 1.14 -19.89
N THR A 207 -13.03 0.45 -21.01
CA THR A 207 -13.85 0.71 -22.21
C THR A 207 -15.25 0.14 -22.04
N GLU A 208 -16.19 0.58 -22.89
CA GLU A 208 -17.54 0.01 -22.90
C GLU A 208 -17.57 -1.48 -23.27
N GLN A 209 -16.63 -1.93 -24.10
CA GLN A 209 -16.54 -3.30 -24.61
C GLN A 209 -16.31 -4.31 -23.48
N VAL A 210 -15.53 -3.92 -22.48
CA VAL A 210 -15.21 -4.76 -21.31
C VAL A 210 -15.95 -4.33 -20.04
N SER A 211 -17.00 -3.50 -20.16
CA SER A 211 -17.74 -2.95 -19.02
C SER A 211 -18.41 -4.00 -18.11
N SER A 212 -18.63 -5.21 -18.62
CA SER A 212 -19.12 -6.36 -17.85
C SER A 212 -18.03 -7.11 -17.09
N LYS A 213 -16.74 -6.89 -17.42
CA LYS A 213 -15.61 -7.52 -16.74
C LYS A 213 -15.27 -6.78 -15.45
N ARG A 214 -14.78 -7.54 -14.46
CA ARG A 214 -14.18 -6.93 -13.26
C ARG A 214 -12.83 -6.33 -13.65
N PRO A 215 -12.38 -5.23 -13.01
CA PRO A 215 -11.04 -4.66 -13.24
C PRO A 215 -9.89 -5.65 -13.05
N SER A 216 -10.08 -6.69 -12.23
CA SER A 216 -9.11 -7.77 -12.05
C SER A 216 -8.87 -8.60 -13.31
N ASP A 217 -9.80 -8.58 -14.27
CA ASP A 217 -9.87 -9.52 -15.39
C ASP A 217 -9.63 -8.83 -16.75
N CYS A 218 -9.28 -7.53 -16.78
CA CYS A 218 -9.09 -6.75 -18.00
C CYS A 218 -7.92 -5.75 -17.92
N ALA A 219 -7.58 -5.18 -19.07
CA ALA A 219 -6.77 -3.97 -19.14
C ALA A 219 -7.60 -2.74 -18.73
N TYR A 220 -6.93 -1.70 -18.24
CA TYR A 220 -7.57 -0.43 -17.94
C TYR A 220 -6.57 0.73 -18.03
N LEU A 221 -7.07 1.95 -18.19
CA LEU A 221 -6.29 3.14 -17.93
C LEU A 221 -6.60 3.60 -16.51
N GLY A 222 -5.60 4.05 -15.76
CA GLY A 222 -5.79 4.38 -14.37
C GLY A 222 -4.97 5.57 -13.90
N VAL A 223 -5.46 6.20 -12.83
CA VAL A 223 -4.63 7.03 -11.96
C VAL A 223 -4.30 6.20 -10.73
N THR A 224 -3.01 5.98 -10.49
CA THR A 224 -2.50 5.32 -9.29
C THR A 224 -1.82 6.36 -8.41
N PHE A 225 -2.39 6.59 -7.23
CA PHE A 225 -1.75 7.42 -6.20
C PHE A 225 -0.90 6.53 -5.29
N THR A 226 0.35 6.88 -5.04
CA THR A 226 1.24 6.25 -4.04
C THR A 226 1.86 7.35 -3.18
N PRO A 227 2.42 7.07 -1.98
CA PRO A 227 3.00 8.10 -1.12
C PRO A 227 4.10 8.92 -1.82
N ASN A 228 4.82 8.30 -2.76
CA ASN A 228 5.98 8.87 -3.42
C ASN A 228 5.72 9.30 -4.86
N SER A 229 4.59 8.93 -5.46
CA SER A 229 4.36 9.22 -6.88
C SER A 229 2.89 9.11 -7.28
N ILE A 230 2.55 9.76 -8.39
CA ILE A 230 1.30 9.57 -9.11
C ILE A 230 1.65 8.97 -10.46
N ARG A 231 1.06 7.81 -10.79
CA ARG A 231 1.17 7.22 -12.12
C ARG A 231 -0.16 7.39 -12.85
N ILE A 232 -0.11 7.87 -14.08
CA ILE A 232 -1.27 7.97 -14.97
C ILE A 232 -0.93 7.17 -16.23
N GLY A 233 -1.54 6.01 -16.41
CA GLY A 233 -1.03 5.03 -17.37
C GLY A 233 -1.93 3.86 -17.66
N LEU A 234 -1.46 3.02 -18.58
CA LEU A 234 -1.99 1.68 -18.80
C LEU A 234 -1.65 0.78 -17.61
N ASP A 235 -2.59 -0.08 -17.25
CA ASP A 235 -2.41 -1.12 -16.24
C ASP A 235 -3.33 -2.31 -16.54
N PHE A 236 -3.13 -3.40 -15.81
CA PHE A 236 -3.87 -4.64 -15.98
C PHE A 236 -4.30 -5.21 -14.63
N GLY A 237 -5.45 -5.86 -14.62
CA GLY A 237 -5.91 -6.64 -13.47
C GLY A 237 -5.07 -7.90 -13.24
N ALA A 238 -5.17 -8.46 -12.03
CA ALA A 238 -4.35 -9.61 -11.63
C ALA A 238 -4.60 -10.92 -12.36
N GLN A 239 -5.70 -11.01 -13.09
CA GLN A 239 -6.08 -12.17 -13.89
C GLN A 239 -6.10 -11.83 -15.39
N ALA A 240 -5.69 -10.64 -15.80
CA ALA A 240 -5.80 -10.13 -17.17
C ALA A 240 -4.72 -10.66 -18.14
N HIS A 241 -4.24 -11.90 -17.95
CA HIS A 241 -3.14 -12.52 -18.72
C HIS A 241 -3.25 -12.34 -20.23
N LYS A 242 -4.45 -12.58 -20.80
CA LYS A 242 -4.69 -12.45 -22.24
C LYS A 242 -4.47 -11.01 -22.73
N SER A 243 -4.93 -10.03 -21.96
CA SER A 243 -4.77 -8.61 -22.30
C SER A 243 -3.30 -8.19 -22.22
N ILE A 244 -2.57 -8.73 -21.25
CA ILE A 244 -1.14 -8.48 -21.04
C ILE A 244 -0.32 -9.05 -22.20
N VAL A 245 -0.51 -10.33 -22.52
CA VAL A 245 0.15 -10.99 -23.67
C VAL A 245 -0.14 -10.20 -24.94
N LYS A 246 -1.40 -9.82 -25.16
CA LYS A 246 -1.80 -9.04 -26.34
C LYS A 246 -1.10 -7.69 -26.42
N TYR A 247 -1.01 -6.95 -25.30
CA TYR A 247 -0.32 -5.67 -25.26
C TYR A 247 1.15 -5.80 -25.69
N TYR A 248 1.88 -6.76 -25.16
CA TYR A 248 3.28 -6.97 -25.55
C TYR A 248 3.40 -7.47 -27.00
N GLU A 249 2.46 -8.29 -27.48
CA GLU A 249 2.39 -8.67 -28.90
C GLU A 249 2.23 -7.44 -29.80
N LEU A 250 1.37 -6.48 -29.42
CA LEU A 250 1.20 -5.23 -30.15
C LEU A 250 2.49 -4.38 -30.14
N ILE A 251 3.29 -4.41 -29.06
CA ILE A 251 4.60 -3.77 -29.02
C ILE A 251 5.58 -4.45 -29.98
N ILE A 252 5.79 -5.77 -29.87
CA ILE A 252 6.81 -6.48 -30.67
C ILE A 252 6.50 -6.52 -32.17
N ASN A 253 5.23 -6.43 -32.54
CA ASN A 253 4.79 -6.42 -33.93
C ASN A 253 4.71 -5.00 -34.51
N GLY A 254 5.04 -3.97 -33.72
CA GLY A 254 5.02 -2.56 -34.17
C GLY A 254 3.62 -1.95 -34.30
N ALA A 255 2.59 -2.62 -33.81
CA ALA A 255 1.22 -2.13 -33.89
C ALA A 255 0.94 -0.94 -32.97
N LEU A 256 1.80 -0.69 -31.97
CA LEU A 256 1.76 0.52 -31.11
C LEU A 256 2.79 1.59 -31.50
N THR A 257 3.55 1.41 -32.59
CA THR A 257 4.65 2.34 -32.92
C THR A 257 4.15 3.77 -33.13
N CYS A 258 2.99 3.95 -33.78
CA CYS A 258 2.41 5.27 -34.03
C CYS A 258 2.03 5.99 -32.73
N GLU A 259 1.39 5.27 -31.81
CA GLU A 259 0.95 5.75 -30.51
C GLU A 259 2.17 6.10 -29.64
N ILE A 260 3.18 5.22 -29.59
CA ILE A 260 4.42 5.43 -28.84
C ILE A 260 5.19 6.64 -29.39
N GLU A 261 5.32 6.77 -30.71
CA GLU A 261 5.96 7.95 -31.33
C GLU A 261 5.22 9.24 -31.00
N THR A 262 3.89 9.21 -31.08
CA THR A 262 3.05 10.37 -30.77
C THR A 262 3.22 10.81 -29.33
N LEU A 263 3.18 9.87 -28.38
CA LEU A 263 3.40 10.14 -26.97
C LEU A 263 4.83 10.62 -26.69
N SER A 264 5.84 10.04 -27.36
CA SER A 264 7.24 10.43 -27.21
C SER A 264 7.56 11.83 -27.76
N ARG A 265 6.81 12.33 -28.75
CA ARG A 265 7.00 13.67 -29.33
C ARG A 265 6.30 14.77 -28.54
N LYS A 266 5.23 14.45 -27.82
CA LYS A 266 4.58 15.40 -26.91
C LYS A 266 5.53 15.66 -25.74
N ALA A 267 5.60 16.90 -25.27
CA ALA A 267 6.40 17.31 -24.10
C ALA A 267 5.92 16.68 -22.77
N ALA A 268 5.20 15.56 -22.81
CA ALA A 268 4.71 14.81 -21.68
C ALA A 268 5.71 13.68 -21.36
N ASP A 269 6.13 13.59 -20.10
CA ASP A 269 7.13 12.65 -19.58
C ASP A 269 6.65 11.17 -19.56
N TYR A 270 6.07 10.70 -20.66
CA TYR A 270 5.69 9.30 -20.80
C TYR A 270 6.92 8.41 -20.81
N CYS A 271 6.80 7.28 -20.12
CA CYS A 271 7.85 6.29 -20.01
C CYS A 271 7.25 4.89 -20.07
N PHE A 272 8.12 3.93 -20.37
CA PHE A 272 7.91 2.55 -19.98
C PHE A 272 8.29 2.41 -18.51
N CYS A 273 7.41 1.84 -17.71
CA CYS A 273 7.67 1.60 -16.29
C CYS A 273 7.38 0.16 -15.90
N ASP A 274 8.19 -0.36 -14.99
CA ASP A 274 7.92 -1.63 -14.34
C ASP A 274 7.18 -1.36 -13.03
N THR A 275 6.29 -2.27 -12.67
CA THR A 275 5.57 -2.27 -11.42
C THR A 275 5.86 -3.55 -10.66
N TYR A 276 5.95 -3.43 -9.34
CA TYR A 276 5.98 -4.56 -8.43
C TYR A 276 4.86 -4.39 -7.41
N TRP A 277 4.15 -5.47 -7.11
CA TRP A 277 2.88 -5.47 -6.38
C TRP A 277 1.85 -4.46 -6.92
N TYR A 278 1.71 -4.30 -8.24
CA TYR A 278 0.83 -3.35 -8.98
C TYR A 278 1.07 -1.84 -8.83
N TYR A 279 1.76 -1.36 -7.80
CA TYR A 279 1.73 0.08 -7.48
C TYR A 279 3.12 0.75 -7.40
N HIS A 280 4.19 0.00 -7.10
CA HIS A 280 5.53 0.58 -7.01
C HIS A 280 6.22 0.63 -8.35
N THR A 281 6.39 1.85 -8.84
CA THR A 281 7.09 2.09 -10.10
C THR A 281 8.60 1.95 -9.91
N ARG A 282 9.22 1.09 -10.71
CA ARG A 282 10.67 0.94 -10.82
C ARG A 282 11.09 0.92 -12.29
N ASN A 283 12.40 1.02 -12.52
CA ASN A 283 13.02 0.86 -13.84
C ASN A 283 12.31 1.67 -14.94
N LEU A 284 12.35 3.00 -14.80
CA LEU A 284 11.80 3.89 -15.80
C LEU A 284 12.68 3.90 -17.05
N GLN A 285 12.09 3.64 -18.20
CA GLN A 285 12.74 3.66 -19.50
C GLN A 285 12.02 4.68 -20.39
N SER A 286 12.76 5.42 -21.20
CA SER A 286 12.15 6.35 -22.14
C SER A 286 11.33 5.59 -23.20
N LEU A 287 10.29 6.21 -23.77
CA LEU A 287 9.57 5.60 -24.89
C LEU A 287 10.47 5.35 -26.11
N GLN A 288 11.52 6.16 -26.30
CA GLN A 288 12.53 5.96 -27.35
C GLN A 288 13.21 4.59 -27.26
N TRP A 289 13.45 4.10 -26.04
CA TRP A 289 14.02 2.77 -25.83
C TRP A 289 13.15 1.66 -26.47
N GLY A 290 11.83 1.74 -26.28
CA GLY A 290 10.88 0.79 -26.88
C GLY A 290 10.57 1.04 -28.36
N LEU A 291 11.06 2.13 -28.96
CA LEU A 291 11.03 2.32 -30.42
C LEU A 291 12.25 1.66 -31.10
N THR A 292 13.34 1.45 -30.36
CA THR A 292 14.56 0.77 -30.84
C THR A 292 14.50 -0.75 -30.69
N MET A 293 13.40 -1.38 -31.12
CA MET A 293 13.07 -2.80 -30.93
C MET A 293 13.99 -3.79 -31.67
N TYR A 294 15.27 -3.84 -31.28
CA TYR A 294 16.28 -4.73 -31.84
C TYR A 294 17.02 -5.49 -30.74
N GLY A 295 17.51 -6.69 -31.08
CA GLY A 295 18.38 -7.48 -30.21
C GLY A 295 17.77 -7.74 -28.82
N SER A 296 18.43 -7.22 -27.78
CA SER A 296 18.10 -7.47 -26.37
C SER A 296 16.74 -6.90 -25.94
N THR A 297 16.30 -5.77 -26.47
CA THR A 297 15.00 -5.16 -26.12
C THR A 297 13.84 -6.04 -26.54
N ARG A 298 13.91 -6.59 -27.77
CA ARG A 298 12.89 -7.51 -28.29
C ARG A 298 12.84 -8.80 -27.46
N LEU A 299 14.00 -9.40 -27.19
CA LEU A 299 14.10 -10.61 -26.35
C LEU A 299 13.56 -10.40 -24.94
N ALA A 300 13.79 -9.22 -24.34
CA ALA A 300 13.26 -8.90 -23.02
C ALA A 300 11.73 -8.91 -22.99
N ILE A 301 11.07 -8.36 -24.02
CA ILE A 301 9.61 -8.36 -24.11
C ILE A 301 9.06 -9.76 -24.46
N GLU A 302 9.73 -10.50 -25.34
CA GLU A 302 9.38 -11.90 -25.65
C GLU A 302 9.43 -12.79 -24.39
N ASN A 303 10.44 -12.61 -23.53
CA ASN A 303 10.51 -13.33 -22.25
C ASN A 303 9.34 -12.97 -21.33
N VAL A 304 8.92 -11.70 -21.27
CA VAL A 304 7.76 -11.29 -20.46
C VAL A 304 6.46 -11.96 -20.96
N ILE A 305 6.30 -12.09 -22.28
CA ILE A 305 5.17 -12.81 -22.87
C ILE A 305 5.16 -14.27 -22.40
N GLU A 306 6.29 -14.96 -22.51
CA GLU A 306 6.39 -16.37 -22.13
C GLU A 306 6.21 -16.58 -20.62
N GLU A 307 6.80 -15.71 -19.78
CA GLU A 307 6.57 -15.70 -18.32
C GLU A 307 5.08 -15.52 -17.99
N THR A 308 4.38 -14.62 -18.71
CA THR A 308 2.95 -14.36 -18.52
C THR A 308 2.10 -15.58 -18.92
N LYS A 309 2.45 -16.26 -20.02
CA LYS A 309 1.73 -17.48 -20.45
C LYS A 309 1.93 -18.63 -19.46
N GLN A 310 3.14 -18.79 -18.94
CA GLN A 310 3.47 -19.86 -17.97
C GLN A 310 2.80 -19.66 -16.61
N SER A 311 2.45 -18.43 -16.26
CA SER A 311 1.77 -18.07 -15.01
C SER A 311 0.24 -18.06 -15.11
N GLU A 312 -0.35 -18.47 -16.24
CA GLU A 312 -1.79 -18.46 -16.45
C GLU A 312 -2.54 -19.19 -15.31
N GLY A 313 -3.54 -18.51 -14.74
CA GLY A 313 -4.31 -18.99 -13.60
C GLY A 313 -3.74 -18.63 -12.22
N THR A 314 -2.52 -18.08 -12.17
CA THR A 314 -1.95 -17.50 -10.95
C THR A 314 -2.18 -15.99 -10.94
N ALA A 315 -2.54 -15.41 -9.80
CA ALA A 315 -2.60 -13.96 -9.69
C ALA A 315 -1.22 -13.37 -9.95
N LEU A 316 -1.12 -12.48 -10.94
CA LEU A 316 0.08 -11.70 -11.14
C LEU A 316 0.23 -10.73 -9.96
N SER A 317 1.46 -10.27 -9.72
CA SER A 317 1.74 -9.25 -8.71
C SER A 317 2.31 -7.99 -9.34
N GLY A 318 2.52 -7.90 -10.64
CA GLY A 318 3.03 -6.68 -11.26
C GLY A 318 3.27 -6.87 -12.74
N HIS A 319 3.65 -5.77 -13.38
CA HIS A 319 3.77 -5.68 -14.83
C HIS A 319 5.07 -5.02 -15.21
N ARG A 320 5.63 -5.38 -16.36
CA ARG A 320 6.84 -4.76 -16.90
C ARG A 320 6.49 -3.85 -18.07
N TYR A 321 7.32 -2.86 -18.38
CA TYR A 321 7.17 -2.03 -19.59
C TYR A 321 5.76 -1.50 -19.85
N LEU A 322 5.07 -1.00 -18.82
CA LEU A 322 3.79 -0.33 -18.96
C LEU A 322 4.00 1.10 -19.44
N ILE A 323 3.20 1.55 -20.42
CA ILE A 323 3.22 2.94 -20.84
C ILE A 323 2.44 3.79 -19.84
N GLY A 324 3.08 4.80 -19.29
CA GLY A 324 2.44 5.76 -18.39
C GLY A 324 3.28 7.00 -18.13
N LYS A 325 2.67 8.00 -17.52
CA LYS A 325 3.34 9.16 -16.97
C LYS A 325 3.54 8.96 -15.47
N VAL A 326 4.76 9.15 -14.98
CA VAL A 326 5.12 8.96 -13.57
C VAL A 326 5.58 10.28 -12.97
N ILE A 327 4.77 10.81 -12.07
CA ILE A 327 4.99 12.09 -11.39
C ILE A 327 5.54 11.78 -10.00
N GLN A 328 6.82 12.05 -9.77
CA GLN A 328 7.45 11.85 -8.45
C GLN A 328 7.05 12.95 -7.48
N ARG A 329 6.80 12.58 -6.23
CA ARG A 329 6.54 13.52 -5.14
C ARG A 329 7.83 14.22 -4.75
N ARG A 330 7.87 15.54 -4.95
CA ARG A 330 8.98 16.43 -4.54
C ARG A 330 8.38 17.71 -3.92
N PRO A 331 8.86 18.17 -2.75
CA PRO A 331 8.13 19.14 -1.91
C PRO A 331 7.75 20.50 -2.55
N GLU A 332 8.47 20.95 -3.59
CA GLU A 332 8.27 22.30 -4.14
C GLU A 332 7.25 22.33 -5.29
N ASP A 333 7.36 21.40 -6.24
CA ASP A 333 6.48 21.35 -7.42
C ASP A 333 5.20 20.53 -7.17
N PHE A 334 5.25 19.58 -6.23
CA PHE A 334 4.19 18.60 -6.08
C PHE A 334 2.89 19.20 -5.54
N THR A 335 2.95 20.21 -4.69
CA THR A 335 1.77 20.96 -4.24
C THR A 335 0.99 21.54 -5.43
N TYR A 336 1.66 22.11 -6.44
CA TYR A 336 0.99 22.63 -7.64
C TYR A 336 0.42 21.52 -8.52
N ILE A 337 1.17 20.41 -8.66
CA ILE A 337 0.73 19.26 -9.45
C ILE A 337 -0.50 18.59 -8.83
N ALA A 338 -0.53 18.44 -7.50
CA ALA A 338 -1.66 17.87 -6.76
C ALA A 338 -2.96 18.65 -7.05
N LYS A 339 -2.91 19.98 -7.05
CA LYS A 339 -4.07 20.83 -7.38
C LYS A 339 -4.54 20.69 -8.83
N GLY A 340 -3.61 20.47 -9.76
CA GLY A 340 -3.87 20.28 -11.19
C GLY A 340 -4.25 18.86 -11.60
N ILE A 341 -4.19 17.89 -10.67
CA ILE A 341 -4.11 16.47 -11.03
C ILE A 341 -5.33 15.95 -11.78
N ILE A 342 -6.52 16.47 -11.50
CA ILE A 342 -7.76 16.06 -12.18
C ILE A 342 -7.70 16.39 -13.67
N ASN A 343 -7.27 17.61 -14.02
CA ASN A 343 -7.17 18.05 -15.41
C ASN A 343 -6.04 17.30 -16.14
N ASP A 344 -4.90 17.15 -15.46
CA ASP A 344 -3.76 16.42 -15.99
C ASP A 344 -4.11 14.95 -16.21
N ALA A 345 -4.76 14.28 -15.26
CA ALA A 345 -5.23 12.91 -15.41
C ALA A 345 -6.16 12.76 -16.61
N ALA A 346 -7.21 13.58 -16.72
CA ALA A 346 -8.15 13.52 -17.84
C ALA A 346 -7.45 13.67 -19.20
N ARG A 347 -6.52 14.63 -19.33
CA ARG A 347 -5.72 14.81 -20.55
C ARG A 347 -4.91 13.55 -20.88
N ASN A 348 -4.16 13.03 -19.91
CA ASN A 348 -3.30 11.86 -20.14
C ASN A 348 -4.13 10.60 -20.48
N LEU A 349 -5.30 10.41 -19.85
CA LEU A 349 -6.19 9.28 -20.15
C LEU A 349 -6.77 9.36 -21.57
N ASN A 350 -7.16 10.55 -22.04
CA ASN A 350 -7.58 10.75 -23.42
C ASN A 350 -6.46 10.39 -24.43
N GLU A 351 -5.21 10.74 -24.11
CA GLU A 351 -4.06 10.45 -24.96
C GLU A 351 -3.66 8.97 -24.99
N LEU A 352 -3.85 8.25 -23.88
CA LEU A 352 -3.54 6.83 -23.75
C LEU A 352 -4.68 5.92 -24.28
N TYR A 353 -5.90 6.44 -24.44
CA TYR A 353 -7.07 5.68 -24.85
C TYR A 353 -6.87 4.80 -26.10
N PRO A 354 -6.22 5.27 -27.19
CA PRO A 354 -6.01 4.44 -28.38
C PRO A 354 -5.26 3.13 -28.10
N ILE A 355 -4.32 3.13 -27.15
CA ILE A 355 -3.58 1.93 -26.76
C ILE A 355 -4.52 0.91 -26.10
N LEU A 356 -5.36 1.37 -25.15
CA LEU A 356 -6.32 0.48 -24.49
C LEU A 356 -7.34 -0.08 -25.49
N GLU A 357 -7.79 0.75 -26.44
CA GLU A 357 -8.75 0.34 -27.46
C GLU A 357 -8.19 -0.78 -28.38
N LEU A 358 -6.91 -0.72 -28.73
CA LEU A 358 -6.24 -1.77 -29.52
C LEU A 358 -6.13 -3.11 -28.77
N ILE A 359 -5.96 -3.06 -27.45
CA ILE A 359 -5.95 -4.25 -26.60
C ILE A 359 -7.33 -4.90 -26.55
N ASP A 360 -8.39 -4.10 -26.37
CA ASP A 360 -9.77 -4.60 -26.18
C ASP A 360 -10.46 -5.05 -27.49
N LYS A 361 -10.09 -4.50 -28.65
CA LYS A 361 -10.66 -4.85 -29.97
C LYS A 361 -10.21 -6.22 -30.53
N SER A 362 -9.26 -6.88 -29.87
CA SER A 362 -8.64 -8.14 -30.33
C SER A 362 -9.13 -9.34 -29.55
#